data_AF-A0A937VTE6-F1
#
_entry.id   AF-A0A937VTE6-F1
#
_cell.length_a   1.000
_cell.length_b   1.000
_cell.length_c   1.000
_cell.angle_alpha   90.00
_cell.angle_beta   90.00
_cell.angle_gamma   90.00
#
_symmetry.space_group_name_H-M   'P 1'
#
loop_
_entity.id
_entity.type
_entity.pdbx_description
1 polymer ?
#
loop_
_entity_poly.entity_id
_entity_poly.type
_entity_poly.pdbx_seq_one_letter_code
_entity_poly.pdbx_strand_id
1 'polypeptide(L)'
;GFDYTEVIAKRKRSMKPAQLLDWWRNMRETMDDMLMKSDPKARIPWFALPMGARAFATARLTETWAHGIDCYDAVGIEPVDTDRLRHVATIAYMAMPYAYSVNSLEVPNTPIRLELVLPSGEPWNRGPEDATNIIRGTASQFCRVAIRRRHWKDTKLEVIGSEAKRFIEIVQTYAGPPGPGRKPRSTA
;
A
#
# COMPACT_ATOMS: atom_id res chain seq x y z
N GLY A 1 18.41 -11.26 -0.93
CA GLY A 1 17.19 -11.53 -1.72
C GLY A 1 16.02 -10.81 -1.07
N PHE A 2 14.80 -11.33 -1.22
CA PHE A 2 13.63 -10.86 -0.47
C PHE A 2 13.64 -11.28 1.02
N ASP A 3 14.70 -11.95 1.47
CA ASP A 3 14.91 -12.49 2.82
C ASP A 3 15.36 -11.43 3.86
N TYR A 4 15.60 -10.17 3.45
CA TYR A 4 16.06 -9.12 4.36
C TYR A 4 15.17 -8.97 5.60
N THR A 5 13.84 -9.04 5.43
CA THR A 5 12.89 -8.95 6.54
C THR A 5 13.09 -10.09 7.54
N GLU A 6 13.27 -11.32 7.06
CA GLU A 6 13.51 -12.49 7.93
C GLU A 6 14.86 -12.41 8.64
N VAL A 7 15.88 -11.94 7.92
CA VAL A 7 17.24 -11.75 8.48
C VAL A 7 17.21 -10.72 9.60
N ILE A 8 16.57 -9.57 9.40
CA ILE A 8 16.45 -8.53 10.43
C ILE A 8 15.59 -9.02 11.60
N ALA A 9 14.44 -9.64 11.32
CA ALA A 9 13.59 -10.21 12.36
C ALA A 9 14.38 -11.20 13.23
N LYS A 10 15.12 -12.14 12.63
CA LYS A 10 15.96 -13.11 13.36
C LYS A 10 17.04 -12.43 14.19
N ARG A 11 17.77 -11.46 13.62
CA ARG A 11 18.85 -10.74 14.30
C ARG A 11 18.37 -9.89 15.47
N LYS A 12 17.16 -9.33 15.38
CA LYS A 12 16.61 -8.39 16.35
C LYS A 12 15.65 -9.05 17.35
N ARG A 13 15.27 -10.32 17.13
CA ARG A 13 14.31 -11.07 17.98
C ARG A 13 14.69 -11.14 19.46
N SER A 14 15.99 -11.11 19.76
CA SER A 14 16.51 -11.16 21.14
C SER A 14 16.53 -9.80 21.85
N MET A 15 16.23 -8.70 21.16
CA MET A 15 16.18 -7.37 21.78
C MET A 15 15.04 -7.27 22.77
N LYS A 16 15.30 -6.61 23.91
CA LYS A 16 14.22 -6.23 24.83
C LYS A 16 13.29 -5.21 24.15
N PRO A 17 11.99 -5.14 24.50
CA PRO A 17 11.04 -4.24 23.86
C PRO A 17 11.50 -2.78 23.78
N ALA A 18 12.06 -2.22 24.87
CA ALA A 18 12.58 -0.86 24.89
C ALA A 18 13.74 -0.65 23.89
N GLN A 19 14.69 -1.61 23.84
CA GLN A 19 15.82 -1.55 22.91
C GLN A 19 15.36 -1.64 21.44
N LEU A 20 14.36 -2.47 21.16
CA LEU A 20 13.78 -2.58 19.83
C LEU A 20 13.10 -1.27 19.41
N LEU A 21 12.36 -0.65 20.33
CA LEU A 21 11.70 0.64 20.10
C LEU A 21 12.70 1.76 19.83
N ASP A 22 13.76 1.86 20.64
CA ASP A 22 14.81 2.86 20.47
C ASP A 22 15.55 2.66 19.15
N TRP A 23 15.90 1.40 18.83
CA TRP A 23 16.51 1.07 17.54
C TRP A 23 15.61 1.47 16.36
N TRP A 24 14.32 1.17 16.42
CA TRP A 24 13.37 1.54 15.36
C TRP A 24 13.24 3.06 15.21
N ARG A 25 13.15 3.81 16.31
CA ARG A 25 13.10 5.28 16.30
C ARG A 25 14.35 5.87 15.65
N ASN A 26 15.54 5.41 16.05
CA ASN A 26 16.81 5.86 15.48
C ASN A 26 16.90 5.57 13.97
N MET A 27 16.47 4.38 13.53
CA MET A 27 16.46 4.03 12.10
C MET A 27 15.48 4.88 11.30
N ARG A 28 14.29 5.17 11.87
CA ARG A 28 13.32 6.05 11.23
C ARG A 28 13.86 7.48 11.10
N GLU A 29 14.42 8.05 12.17
CA GLU A 29 15.03 9.39 12.13
C GLU A 29 16.18 9.48 11.12
N THR A 30 17.04 8.46 11.08
CA THR A 30 18.14 8.39 10.10
C THR A 30 17.59 8.37 8.66
N MET A 31 16.58 7.54 8.40
CA MET A 31 15.96 7.44 7.07
C MET A 31 15.28 8.75 6.68
N ASP A 32 14.55 9.38 7.60
CA ASP A 32 13.85 10.65 7.36
C ASP A 32 14.86 11.75 7.02
N ASP A 33 15.95 11.87 7.78
CA ASP A 33 17.03 12.85 7.52
C ASP A 33 17.67 12.65 6.13
N MET A 34 18.00 11.40 5.78
CA MET A 34 18.58 11.07 4.48
C MET A 34 17.62 11.38 3.32
N LEU A 35 16.33 11.05 3.47
CA LEU A 35 15.33 11.32 2.44
C LEU A 35 15.08 12.81 2.26
N MET A 36 15.02 13.58 3.35
CA MET A 36 14.83 15.03 3.32
C MET A 36 16.00 15.76 2.64
N LYS A 37 17.22 15.24 2.75
CA LYS A 37 18.43 15.79 2.10
C LYS A 37 18.63 15.30 0.66
N SER A 38 17.90 14.29 0.22
CA SER A 38 18.06 13.71 -1.11
C SER A 38 17.35 14.53 -2.20
N ASP A 39 17.90 14.52 -3.43
CA ASP A 39 17.12 14.97 -4.59
C ASP A 39 15.89 14.04 -4.75
N PRO A 40 14.65 14.56 -4.77
CA PRO A 40 13.45 13.76 -4.95
C PRO A 40 13.45 12.85 -6.19
N LYS A 41 14.26 13.17 -7.22
CA LYS A 41 14.44 12.39 -8.45
C LYS A 41 15.60 11.39 -8.38
N ALA A 42 16.45 11.45 -7.35
CA ALA A 42 17.55 10.52 -7.17
C ALA A 42 17.05 9.08 -7.22
N ARG A 43 17.78 8.22 -7.94
CA ARG A 43 17.42 6.82 -8.12
C ARG A 43 18.04 5.98 -7.02
N ILE A 44 17.17 5.40 -6.19
CA ILE A 44 17.54 4.47 -5.14
C ILE A 44 17.48 3.05 -5.74
N PRO A 45 18.56 2.26 -5.69
CA PRO A 45 18.54 0.86 -6.10
C PRO A 45 17.44 0.10 -5.33
N TRP A 46 16.50 -0.51 -6.06
CA TRP A 46 15.34 -1.17 -5.47
C TRP A 46 14.96 -2.43 -6.24
N PHE A 47 14.46 -3.46 -5.53
CA PHE A 47 14.35 -4.87 -5.93
C PHE A 47 14.23 -5.18 -7.43
N ALA A 48 13.30 -4.54 -8.15
CA ALA A 48 13.08 -4.78 -9.57
C ALA A 48 13.63 -3.65 -10.45
N LEU A 49 13.36 -2.40 -10.10
CA LEU A 49 13.81 -1.22 -10.83
C LEU A 49 14.19 -0.12 -9.85
N PRO A 50 15.22 0.70 -10.14
CA PRO A 50 15.55 1.85 -9.34
C PRO A 50 14.34 2.77 -9.13
N MET A 51 14.05 3.12 -7.89
CA MET A 51 12.91 3.94 -7.51
C MET A 51 13.38 5.37 -7.25
N GLY A 52 12.60 6.38 -7.68
CA GLY A 52 12.89 7.77 -7.29
C GLY A 52 12.75 7.97 -5.78
N ALA A 53 13.59 8.80 -5.15
CA ALA A 53 13.57 9.04 -3.70
C ALA A 53 12.19 9.41 -3.15
N ARG A 54 11.42 10.23 -3.88
CA ARG A 54 10.02 10.55 -3.50
C ARG A 54 9.11 9.32 -3.49
N ALA A 55 9.22 8.47 -4.50
CA ALA A 55 8.42 7.25 -4.59
C ALA A 55 8.85 6.26 -3.49
N PHE A 56 10.14 6.19 -3.18
CA PHE A 56 10.68 5.40 -2.08
C PHE A 56 10.14 5.87 -0.73
N ALA A 57 10.15 7.17 -0.45
CA ALA A 57 9.56 7.74 0.75
C ALA A 57 8.06 7.39 0.87
N THR A 58 7.32 7.49 -0.23
CA THR A 58 5.90 7.09 -0.29
C THR A 58 5.71 5.59 -0.01
N ALA A 59 6.60 4.74 -0.52
CA ALA A 59 6.59 3.31 -0.25
C ALA A 59 6.88 2.99 1.23
N ARG A 60 7.84 3.68 1.86
CA ARG A 60 8.14 3.53 3.29
C ARG A 60 6.99 4.00 4.19
N LEU A 61 6.33 5.11 3.81
CA LEU A 61 5.10 5.56 4.47
C LEU A 61 4.01 4.50 4.37
N THR A 62 3.80 3.95 3.18
CA THR A 62 2.78 2.91 2.95
C THR A 62 3.05 1.65 3.75
N GLU A 63 4.31 1.21 3.80
CA GLU A 63 4.74 0.05 4.59
C GLU A 63 4.51 0.28 6.10
N THR A 64 4.90 1.46 6.59
CA THR A 64 4.71 1.83 8.00
C THR A 64 3.24 1.88 8.37
N TRP A 65 2.41 2.47 7.52
CA TRP A 65 0.96 2.51 7.74
C TRP A 65 0.36 1.10 7.71
N ALA A 66 0.71 0.27 6.73
CA ALA A 66 0.20 -1.09 6.60
C ALA A 66 0.49 -1.95 7.82
N HIS A 67 1.71 -1.90 8.35
CA HIS A 67 2.06 -2.62 9.57
C HIS A 67 1.52 -1.97 10.85
N GLY A 68 1.26 -0.66 10.83
CA GLY A 68 0.47 0.00 11.86
C GLY A 68 -0.93 -0.61 11.97
N ILE A 69 -1.60 -0.86 10.84
CA ILE A 69 -2.90 -1.56 10.83
C ILE A 69 -2.79 -2.94 11.47
N ASP A 70 -1.72 -3.69 11.18
CA ASP A 70 -1.50 -5.01 11.80
C ASP A 70 -1.42 -4.91 13.35
N CYS A 71 -0.81 -3.84 13.89
CA CYS A 71 -0.80 -3.57 15.33
C CYS A 71 -2.18 -3.21 15.89
N TYR A 72 -2.93 -2.33 15.21
CA TYR A 72 -4.28 -1.94 15.60
C TYR A 72 -5.24 -3.14 15.62
N ASP A 73 -5.17 -3.99 14.59
CA ASP A 73 -5.94 -5.24 14.51
C ASP A 73 -5.60 -6.18 15.68
N ALA A 74 -4.32 -6.30 16.05
CA ALA A 74 -3.88 -7.17 17.13
C ALA A 74 -4.39 -6.75 18.52
N VAL A 75 -4.59 -5.45 18.74
CA VAL A 75 -5.12 -4.91 20.02
C VAL A 75 -6.62 -4.61 19.98
N GLY A 76 -7.28 -4.83 18.83
CA GLY A 76 -8.73 -4.62 18.67
C GLY A 76 -9.17 -3.15 18.72
N ILE A 77 -8.31 -2.23 18.31
CA ILE A 77 -8.60 -0.78 18.27
C ILE A 77 -8.67 -0.32 16.83
N GLU A 78 -9.63 0.56 16.50
CA GLU A 78 -9.71 1.17 15.17
C GLU A 78 -8.72 2.35 15.04
N PRO A 79 -7.90 2.39 13.98
CA PRO A 79 -7.01 3.51 13.72
C PRO A 79 -7.79 4.76 13.25
N VAL A 80 -7.28 5.94 13.59
CA VAL A 80 -7.78 7.20 13.03
C VAL A 80 -7.17 7.43 11.66
N ASP A 81 -8.00 7.36 10.62
CA ASP A 81 -7.59 7.68 9.26
C ASP A 81 -7.48 9.19 9.04
N THR A 82 -6.54 9.60 8.21
CA THR A 82 -6.35 11.00 7.80
C THR A 82 -6.12 11.10 6.31
N ASP A 83 -6.18 12.31 5.75
CA ASP A 83 -5.96 12.58 4.32
C ASP A 83 -4.59 12.14 3.79
N ARG A 84 -3.65 11.77 4.66
CA ARG A 84 -2.38 11.14 4.29
C ARG A 84 -2.57 9.82 3.53
N LEU A 85 -3.76 9.19 3.62
CA LEU A 85 -4.13 8.05 2.78
C LEU A 85 -4.04 8.33 1.27
N ARG A 86 -4.07 9.60 0.84
CA ARG A 86 -3.80 9.96 -0.56
C ARG A 86 -2.47 9.41 -1.08
N HIS A 87 -1.47 9.25 -0.21
CA HIS A 87 -0.17 8.70 -0.58
C HIS A 87 -0.25 7.19 -0.86
N VAL A 88 -1.01 6.45 -0.05
CA VAL A 88 -1.26 5.02 -0.26
C VAL A 88 -2.10 4.81 -1.52
N ALA A 89 -3.14 5.62 -1.73
CA ALA A 89 -3.94 5.58 -2.95
C ALA A 89 -3.10 5.91 -4.20
N THR A 90 -2.19 6.88 -4.11
CA THR A 90 -1.26 7.23 -5.19
C THR A 90 -0.37 6.06 -5.57
N ILE A 91 0.28 5.41 -4.60
CA ILE A 91 1.17 4.29 -4.91
C ILE A 91 0.39 3.07 -5.41
N ALA A 92 -0.82 2.82 -4.91
CA ALA A 92 -1.69 1.74 -5.41
C ALA A 92 -2.04 1.94 -6.89
N TYR A 93 -2.35 3.17 -7.30
CA TYR A 93 -2.62 3.49 -8.70
C TYR A 93 -1.35 3.33 -9.56
N MET A 94 -0.22 3.88 -9.12
CA MET A 94 1.06 3.79 -9.85
C MET A 94 1.60 2.37 -9.95
N ALA A 95 1.33 1.51 -8.97
CA ALA A 95 1.78 0.13 -8.92
C ALA A 95 0.91 -0.83 -9.73
N MET A 96 -0.14 -0.35 -10.42
CA MET A 96 -1.04 -1.20 -11.21
C MET A 96 -0.29 -2.07 -12.24
N PRO A 97 0.61 -1.54 -13.10
CA PRO A 97 1.37 -2.39 -14.01
C PRO A 97 2.19 -3.48 -13.31
N TYR A 98 2.75 -3.15 -12.14
CA TYR A 98 3.50 -4.09 -11.33
C TYR A 98 2.59 -5.19 -10.76
N ALA A 99 1.40 -4.84 -10.25
CA ALA A 99 0.43 -5.79 -9.72
C ALA A 99 0.01 -6.83 -10.79
N TYR A 100 -0.21 -6.39 -12.04
CA TYR A 100 -0.49 -7.30 -13.15
C TYR A 100 0.72 -8.19 -13.46
N SER A 101 1.92 -7.61 -13.60
CA SER A 101 3.14 -8.35 -13.89
C SER A 101 3.46 -9.44 -12.86
N VAL A 102 3.37 -9.16 -11.56
CA VAL A 102 3.66 -10.15 -10.51
C VAL A 102 2.59 -11.23 -10.36
N ASN A 103 1.40 -11.04 -10.95
CA ASN A 103 0.36 -12.05 -11.07
C ASN A 103 0.37 -12.75 -12.43
N SER A 104 1.41 -12.54 -13.25
CA SER A 104 1.55 -13.10 -14.60
C SER A 104 0.37 -12.75 -15.53
N LEU A 105 -0.16 -11.54 -15.38
CA LEU A 105 -1.23 -10.99 -16.21
C LEU A 105 -0.71 -9.84 -17.07
N GLU A 106 -1.28 -9.70 -18.26
CA GLU A 106 -1.02 -8.54 -19.13
C GLU A 106 -1.71 -7.29 -18.57
N VAL A 107 -0.99 -6.16 -18.62
CA VAL A 107 -1.56 -4.86 -18.24
C VAL A 107 -2.64 -4.50 -19.27
N PRO A 108 -3.87 -4.20 -18.85
CA PRO A 108 -4.95 -3.93 -19.79
C PRO A 108 -4.72 -2.61 -20.52
N ASN A 109 -5.11 -2.56 -21.79
CA ASN A 109 -5.14 -1.32 -22.58
C ASN A 109 -6.33 -0.42 -22.21
N THR A 110 -7.32 -0.95 -21.49
CA THR A 110 -8.47 -0.17 -21.01
C THR A 110 -8.12 0.56 -19.71
N PRO A 111 -8.39 1.87 -19.61
CA PRO A 111 -8.09 2.64 -18.41
C PRO A 111 -8.97 2.22 -17.23
N ILE A 112 -8.41 2.33 -16.02
CA ILE A 112 -9.13 2.21 -14.75
C ILE A 112 -9.10 3.57 -14.05
N ARG A 113 -10.24 3.96 -13.48
CA ARG A 113 -10.39 5.17 -12.68
C ARG A 113 -10.65 4.83 -11.21
N LEU A 114 -9.98 5.56 -10.32
CA LEU A 114 -10.26 5.57 -8.89
C LEU A 114 -11.03 6.84 -8.55
N GLU A 115 -12.18 6.69 -7.89
CA GLU A 115 -13.01 7.79 -7.37
C GLU A 115 -13.16 7.64 -5.87
N LEU A 116 -12.22 8.22 -5.12
CA LEU A 116 -12.12 8.03 -3.68
C LEU A 116 -12.53 9.28 -2.91
N VAL A 117 -13.11 9.11 -1.73
CA VAL A 117 -13.35 10.17 -0.76
C VAL A 117 -12.33 10.04 0.37
N LEU A 118 -11.55 11.09 0.62
CA LEU A 118 -10.59 11.13 1.72
C LEU A 118 -11.31 11.24 3.07
N PRO A 119 -10.63 10.95 4.21
CA PRO A 119 -11.25 11.07 5.53
C PRO A 119 -11.83 12.45 5.86
N SER A 120 -11.28 13.52 5.29
CA SER A 120 -11.84 14.89 5.39
C SER A 120 -13.16 15.10 4.63
N GLY A 121 -13.53 14.20 3.72
CA GLY A 121 -14.61 14.38 2.74
C GLY A 121 -14.14 14.89 1.38
N GLU A 122 -12.87 15.30 1.26
CA GLU A 122 -12.32 15.79 -0.01
C GLU A 122 -12.28 14.69 -1.08
N PRO A 123 -12.72 14.97 -2.32
CA PRO A 123 -12.61 14.01 -3.42
C PRO A 123 -11.16 13.81 -3.84
N TRP A 124 -10.81 12.58 -4.18
CA TRP A 124 -9.54 12.19 -4.74
C TRP A 124 -9.77 11.26 -5.92
N ASN A 125 -9.54 11.77 -7.12
CA ASN A 125 -9.77 11.05 -8.37
C ASN A 125 -8.45 10.81 -9.12
N ARG A 126 -8.28 9.61 -9.71
CA ARG A 126 -7.15 9.27 -10.57
C ARG A 126 -7.59 8.41 -11.75
N GLY A 127 -7.01 8.68 -12.91
CA GLY A 127 -7.34 8.05 -14.19
C GLY A 127 -8.25 8.92 -15.07
N PRO A 128 -8.45 8.54 -16.34
CA PRO A 128 -9.31 9.27 -17.28
C PRO A 128 -10.76 9.38 -16.78
N GLU A 129 -11.46 10.45 -17.14
CA GLU A 129 -12.87 10.67 -16.74
C GLU A 129 -13.85 9.81 -17.52
N ASP A 130 -13.48 9.40 -18.73
CA ASP A 130 -14.24 8.54 -19.64
C ASP A 130 -14.00 7.04 -19.42
N ALA A 131 -13.22 6.68 -18.40
CA ALA A 131 -12.94 5.28 -18.09
C ALA A 131 -14.21 4.52 -17.68
N THR A 132 -14.46 3.38 -18.31
CA THR A 132 -15.61 2.50 -18.01
C THR A 132 -15.33 1.50 -16.89
N ASN A 133 -14.07 1.38 -16.46
CA ASN A 133 -13.66 0.58 -15.31
C ASN A 133 -13.40 1.51 -14.12
N ILE A 134 -14.25 1.46 -13.09
CA ILE A 134 -14.23 2.42 -11.98
C ILE A 134 -14.22 1.67 -10.64
N ILE A 135 -13.39 2.13 -9.71
CA ILE A 135 -13.45 1.76 -8.30
C ILE A 135 -13.78 3.01 -7.49
N ARG A 136 -14.93 2.99 -6.83
CA ARG A 136 -15.47 4.13 -6.08
C ARG A 136 -15.67 3.80 -4.60
N GLY A 137 -15.41 4.77 -3.72
CA GLY A 137 -15.76 4.68 -2.30
C GLY A 137 -14.81 5.46 -1.39
N THR A 138 -14.59 4.98 -0.17
CA THR A 138 -13.68 5.68 0.75
C THR A 138 -12.22 5.32 0.50
N ALA A 139 -11.32 6.29 0.62
CA ALA A 139 -9.88 6.04 0.56
C ALA A 139 -9.45 5.06 1.67
N SER A 140 -10.06 5.13 2.85
CA SER A 140 -9.87 4.21 3.98
C SER A 140 -10.02 2.74 3.59
N GLN A 141 -11.11 2.40 2.90
CA GLN A 141 -11.38 1.03 2.49
C GLN A 141 -10.47 0.60 1.34
N PHE A 142 -10.35 1.43 0.30
CA PHE A 142 -9.49 1.14 -0.85
C PHE A 142 -8.04 0.90 -0.42
N CYS A 143 -7.48 1.78 0.42
CA CYS A 143 -6.09 1.64 0.87
C CYS A 143 -5.87 0.34 1.65
N ARG A 144 -6.81 -0.08 2.51
CA ARG A 144 -6.73 -1.35 3.26
C ARG A 144 -6.80 -2.58 2.35
N VAL A 145 -7.55 -2.51 1.25
CA VAL A 145 -7.55 -3.55 0.20
C VAL A 145 -6.21 -3.55 -0.54
N ALA A 146 -5.71 -2.36 -0.92
CA ALA A 146 -4.47 -2.20 -1.68
C ALA A 146 -3.21 -2.69 -0.93
N ILE A 147 -3.19 -2.61 0.41
CA ILE A 147 -2.13 -3.22 1.24
C ILE A 147 -2.40 -4.70 1.58
N ARG A 148 -3.46 -5.31 1.01
CA ARG A 148 -3.89 -6.70 1.26
C ARG A 148 -4.24 -7.02 2.72
N ARG A 149 -4.78 -6.05 3.48
CA ARG A 149 -5.24 -6.26 4.88
C ARG A 149 -6.74 -6.45 5.03
N ARG A 150 -7.51 -6.15 3.99
CA ARG A 150 -8.95 -6.42 3.90
C ARG A 150 -9.27 -7.02 2.54
N HIS A 151 -10.28 -7.89 2.48
CA HIS A 151 -10.84 -8.31 1.21
C HIS A 151 -11.84 -7.26 0.73
N TRP A 152 -11.90 -6.97 -0.57
CA TRP A 152 -12.74 -5.87 -1.07
C TRP A 152 -14.24 -6.13 -0.87
N LYS A 153 -14.68 -7.40 -0.87
CA LYS A 153 -16.07 -7.76 -0.52
C LYS A 153 -16.44 -7.48 0.94
N ASP A 154 -15.47 -7.21 1.81
CA ASP A 154 -15.73 -6.78 3.19
C ASP A 154 -15.80 -5.25 3.30
N THR A 155 -15.91 -4.55 2.18
CA THR A 155 -15.94 -3.09 2.10
C THR A 155 -17.20 -2.59 1.40
N LYS A 156 -17.40 -1.28 1.39
CA LYS A 156 -18.48 -0.61 0.64
C LYS A 156 -17.96 -0.06 -0.70
N LEU A 157 -16.84 -0.57 -1.20
CA LEU A 157 -16.30 -0.16 -2.49
C LEU A 157 -17.23 -0.64 -3.61
N GLU A 158 -17.62 0.30 -4.46
CA GLU A 158 -18.31 0.01 -5.71
C GLU A 158 -17.26 -0.28 -6.79
N VAL A 159 -17.39 -1.41 -7.48
CA VAL A 159 -16.42 -1.88 -8.48
C VAL A 159 -17.14 -2.17 -9.80
N ILE A 160 -16.97 -1.26 -10.76
CA ILE A 160 -17.68 -1.24 -12.05
C ILE A 160 -16.72 -1.62 -13.17
N GLY A 161 -17.12 -2.54 -14.05
CA GLY A 161 -16.31 -3.00 -15.18
C GLY A 161 -15.44 -4.21 -14.85
N SER A 162 -15.07 -4.99 -15.87
CA SER A 162 -14.33 -6.25 -15.71
C SER A 162 -12.90 -6.04 -15.25
N GLU A 163 -12.22 -5.00 -15.73
CA GLU A 163 -10.84 -4.73 -15.37
C GLU A 163 -10.72 -4.07 -13.99
N ALA A 164 -11.71 -3.27 -13.56
CA ALA A 164 -11.76 -2.83 -12.17
C ALA A 164 -11.92 -4.02 -11.20
N LYS A 165 -12.78 -4.99 -11.55
CA LYS A 165 -12.95 -6.24 -10.79
C LYS A 165 -11.67 -7.07 -10.77
N ARG A 166 -10.96 -7.17 -11.88
CA ARG A 166 -9.66 -7.86 -11.93
C ARG A 166 -8.64 -7.13 -11.04
N PHE A 167 -8.50 -5.82 -11.22
CA PHE A 167 -7.50 -5.04 -10.50
C PHE A 167 -7.72 -5.06 -8.99
N ILE A 168 -8.96 -4.92 -8.50
CA ILE A 168 -9.22 -4.93 -7.05
C ILE A 168 -8.88 -6.29 -6.39
N GLU A 169 -8.89 -7.39 -7.15
CA GLU A 169 -8.47 -8.72 -6.67
C GLU A 169 -6.94 -8.86 -6.58
N ILE A 170 -6.20 -8.13 -7.42
CA ILE A 170 -4.74 -8.27 -7.53
C ILE A 170 -3.93 -7.06 -7.01
N VAL A 171 -4.58 -5.95 -6.67
CA VAL A 171 -3.91 -4.71 -6.25
C VAL A 171 -2.97 -4.96 -5.06
N GLN A 172 -1.71 -4.54 -5.19
CA GLN A 172 -0.74 -4.59 -4.09
C GLN A 172 0.18 -3.36 -4.14
N THR A 173 0.55 -2.84 -2.98
CA THR A 173 1.41 -1.66 -2.84
C THR A 173 2.81 -1.97 -2.31
N TYR A 174 3.19 -3.25 -2.26
CA TYR A 174 4.49 -3.70 -1.76
C TYR A 174 5.22 -4.54 -2.81
N ALA A 175 6.55 -4.58 -2.70
CA ALA A 175 7.41 -5.37 -3.57
C ALA A 175 7.46 -6.83 -3.09
N GLY A 176 7.43 -7.76 -4.04
CA GLY A 176 7.46 -9.20 -3.78
C GLY A 176 6.28 -9.94 -4.42
N PRO A 177 6.31 -11.29 -4.39
CA PRO A 177 5.23 -12.09 -4.94
C PRO A 177 3.90 -11.78 -4.23
N PRO A 178 2.76 -11.94 -4.93
CA PRO A 178 1.47 -11.83 -4.29
C PRO A 178 1.37 -12.89 -3.18
N GLY A 179 0.98 -12.45 -1.98
CA GLY A 179 0.64 -13.38 -0.89
C GLY A 179 -0.69 -14.11 -1.19
N PRO A 180 -1.15 -15.01 -0.32
CA PRO A 180 -2.42 -15.74 -0.51
C PRO A 180 -3.68 -14.85 -0.52
N GLY A 181 -3.52 -13.53 -0.37
CA GLY A 181 -4.62 -12.58 -0.25
C GLY A 181 -5.37 -12.72 1.08
N ARG A 182 -6.49 -12.01 1.17
CA ARG A 182 -7.47 -12.19 2.26
C ARG A 182 -8.68 -12.88 1.67
N LYS A 183 -9.30 -13.79 2.42
CA LYS A 183 -10.62 -14.32 2.05
C LYS A 183 -11.69 -13.34 2.56
N PRO A 184 -12.85 -13.22 1.89
CA PRO A 184 -14.00 -12.54 2.47
C PRO A 184 -14.29 -13.11 3.85
N ARG A 185 -14.68 -12.27 4.79
CA ARG A 185 -15.24 -12.78 6.04
C ARG A 185 -16.51 -13.55 5.68
N SER A 186 -16.67 -14.77 6.22
CA SER A 186 -17.94 -15.48 6.06
C SER A 186 -19.04 -14.60 6.64
N THR A 187 -20.07 -14.28 5.85
CA THR A 187 -21.30 -13.75 6.39
C THR A 187 -21.83 -14.78 7.39
N ALA A 188 -21.79 -14.46 8.68
CA ALA A 188 -22.57 -15.17 9.67
C ALA A 188 -24.06 -14.87 9.45
#